data_AF-A0A326QDP0-F1
#
_entry.id   AF-A0A326QDP0-F1
#
_cell.length_a   1.000
_cell.length_b   1.000
_cell.length_c   1.000
_cell.angle_alpha   90.00
_cell.angle_beta   90.00
_cell.angle_gamma   90.00
#
_symmetry.space_group_name_H-M   'P 1'
#
loop_
_entity.id
_entity.type
_entity.pdbx_description
1 polymer ?
#
loop_
_entity_poly.entity_id
_entity_poly.type
_entity_poly.pdbx_seq_one_letter_code
_entity_poly.pdbx_strand_id
1 'polypeptide(L)'
;MQRRFGVHGPQPKLAQLLTHGLDQLTPLRAHTVSRIEELRPVIVSESRRLGVNPMLVAAVLFDEIQRAKPGEDLPMAADSGLFKTHGPAQLGVDEFVHQGLLPADASPEERAAARRELLVPERNVQLLVGKFHRLSILLGFPTDRLLQASAGPRDAKALATLAYLHNGKLDYPARILSYMQDPALHALIYGERKPQFSPLI
;
A
#
# COMPACT_ATOMS: atom_id res chain seq x y z
N MET A 1 13.84 -46.17 -30.82
CA MET A 1 13.66 -46.26 -29.36
C MET A 1 14.04 -44.93 -28.74
N GLN A 2 13.06 -44.16 -28.28
CA GLN A 2 13.23 -42.85 -27.62
C GLN A 2 13.94 -43.01 -26.26
N ARG A 3 15.00 -42.24 -26.01
CA ARG A 3 15.51 -41.99 -24.65
C ARG A 3 15.13 -40.58 -24.24
N ARG A 4 14.26 -40.50 -23.23
CA ARG A 4 13.85 -39.27 -22.54
C ARG A 4 15.05 -38.65 -21.84
N PHE A 5 15.45 -37.44 -22.24
CA PHE A 5 16.35 -36.61 -21.45
C PHE A 5 15.53 -35.87 -20.40
N GLY A 6 15.48 -36.45 -19.20
CA GLY A 6 14.99 -35.80 -17.99
C GLY A 6 15.98 -36.08 -16.88
N VAL A 7 17.02 -35.25 -16.79
CA VAL A 7 17.96 -35.28 -15.66
C VAL A 7 17.90 -33.90 -15.00
N HIS A 8 16.88 -33.70 -14.17
CA HIS A 8 17.04 -32.73 -13.09
C HIS A 8 17.82 -33.45 -12.00
N GLY A 9 19.12 -33.16 -11.90
CA GLY A 9 19.88 -33.51 -10.71
C GLY A 9 19.20 -32.93 -9.47
N PRO A 10 19.35 -33.55 -8.28
CA PRO A 10 18.77 -33.03 -7.06
C PRO A 10 19.19 -31.58 -6.88
N GLN A 11 18.18 -30.70 -6.82
CA GLN A 11 18.39 -29.27 -6.74
C GLN A 11 19.28 -28.96 -5.51
N PRO A 12 20.33 -28.13 -5.64
CA PRO A 12 21.22 -27.82 -4.53
C PRO A 12 20.42 -27.34 -3.30
N LYS A 13 20.78 -27.76 -2.08
CA LYS A 13 20.02 -27.43 -0.85
C LYS A 13 19.74 -25.93 -0.68
N LEU A 14 20.67 -25.07 -1.13
CA LEU A 14 20.50 -23.61 -1.17
C LEU A 14 19.40 -23.16 -2.15
N ALA A 15 19.34 -23.76 -3.34
CA ALA A 15 18.31 -23.49 -4.32
C ALA A 15 16.94 -24.04 -3.87
N GLN A 16 16.90 -25.15 -3.13
CA GLN A 16 15.67 -25.65 -2.49
C GLN A 16 15.19 -24.69 -1.38
N LEU A 17 16.08 -24.15 -0.55
CA LEU A 17 15.76 -23.13 0.45
C LEU A 17 15.23 -21.83 -0.19
N LEU A 18 15.84 -21.39 -1.28
CA LEU A 18 15.37 -20.21 -2.05
C LEU A 18 14.00 -20.47 -2.69
N THR A 19 13.78 -21.66 -3.25
CA THR A 19 12.50 -22.04 -3.88
C THR A 19 11.39 -22.17 -2.84
N HIS A 20 11.66 -22.83 -1.70
CA HIS A 20 10.71 -22.92 -0.60
C HIS A 20 10.39 -21.55 0.04
N GLY A 21 11.38 -20.65 0.12
CA GLY A 21 11.16 -19.28 0.55
C GLY A 21 10.29 -18.49 -0.44
N LEU A 22 10.51 -18.63 -1.75
CA LEU A 22 9.69 -18.04 -2.81
C LEU A 22 8.26 -18.61 -2.81
N ASP A 23 8.10 -19.92 -2.59
CA ASP A 23 6.80 -20.59 -2.52
C ASP A 23 6.01 -20.20 -1.27
N GLN A 24 6.67 -19.84 -0.16
CA GLN A 24 6.00 -19.30 1.04
C GLN A 24 5.66 -17.80 0.90
N LEU A 25 6.47 -17.04 0.16
CA LEU A 25 6.21 -15.62 -0.11
C LEU A 25 5.11 -15.41 -1.15
N THR A 26 4.88 -16.39 -2.03
CA THR A 26 3.85 -16.30 -3.09
C THR A 26 2.42 -16.22 -2.53
N PRO A 27 2.00 -17.05 -1.55
CA PRO A 27 0.71 -16.93 -0.88
C PRO A 27 0.52 -15.58 -0.17
N LEU A 28 1.53 -15.10 0.55
CA LEU A 28 1.47 -13.81 1.26
C LEU A 28 1.34 -12.65 0.27
N ARG A 29 2.10 -12.70 -0.82
CA ARG A 29 2.04 -11.72 -1.89
C ARG A 29 0.70 -11.74 -2.61
N ALA A 30 0.17 -12.92 -2.95
CA ALA A 30 -1.14 -13.06 -3.58
C ALA A 30 -2.26 -12.53 -2.68
N HIS A 31 -2.22 -12.83 -1.38
CA HIS A 31 -3.14 -12.29 -0.38
C HIS A 31 -3.06 -10.76 -0.30
N THR A 32 -1.85 -10.21 -0.30
CA THR A 32 -1.63 -8.75 -0.27
C THR A 32 -2.23 -8.08 -1.51
N VAL A 33 -1.99 -8.64 -2.70
CA VAL A 33 -2.58 -8.14 -3.96
C VAL A 33 -4.10 -8.21 -3.92
N SER A 34 -4.68 -9.30 -3.39
CA SER A 34 -6.13 -9.45 -3.23
C SER A 34 -6.73 -8.36 -2.32
N ARG A 35 -6.12 -8.06 -1.17
CA ARG A 35 -6.58 -6.98 -0.29
C ARG A 35 -6.51 -5.61 -0.98
N ILE A 36 -5.47 -5.36 -1.77
CA ILE A 36 -5.35 -4.11 -2.54
C ILE A 36 -6.40 -4.06 -3.66
N GLU A 37 -6.78 -5.21 -4.24
CA GLU A 37 -7.80 -5.28 -5.29
C GLU A 37 -9.18 -4.86 -4.74
N GLU A 38 -9.52 -5.29 -3.53
CA GLU A 38 -10.72 -4.86 -2.81
C GLU A 38 -10.73 -3.33 -2.59
N LEU A 39 -9.57 -2.75 -2.28
CA LEU A 39 -9.40 -1.31 -2.05
C LEU A 39 -9.21 -0.48 -3.32
N ARG A 40 -9.07 -1.13 -4.49
CA ARG A 40 -8.82 -0.44 -5.76
C ARG A 40 -9.82 0.70 -6.04
N PRO A 41 -11.15 0.54 -5.85
CA PRO A 41 -12.10 1.61 -6.15
C PRO A 41 -11.84 2.88 -5.34
N VAL A 42 -11.54 2.74 -4.04
CA VAL A 42 -11.23 3.89 -3.17
C VAL A 42 -9.85 4.46 -3.48
N ILE A 43 -8.83 3.61 -3.73
CA ILE A 43 -7.50 4.08 -4.12
C ILE A 43 -7.58 4.98 -5.36
N VAL A 44 -8.23 4.49 -6.43
CA VAL A 44 -8.30 5.20 -7.72
C VAL A 44 -9.13 6.48 -7.60
N SER A 45 -10.32 6.40 -6.99
CA SER A 45 -11.22 7.56 -6.87
C SER A 45 -10.62 8.69 -6.04
N GLU A 46 -10.05 8.38 -4.88
CA GLU A 46 -9.46 9.38 -4.00
C GLU A 46 -8.15 9.95 -4.56
N SER A 47 -7.31 9.10 -5.15
CA SER A 47 -6.08 9.53 -5.82
C SER A 47 -6.39 10.51 -6.95
N ARG A 48 -7.44 10.23 -7.75
CA ARG A 48 -7.90 11.14 -8.80
C ARG A 48 -8.43 12.45 -8.23
N ARG A 49 -9.22 12.38 -7.15
CA ARG A 49 -9.83 13.55 -6.50
C ARG A 49 -8.77 14.52 -5.95
N LEU A 50 -7.69 14.01 -5.39
CA LEU A 50 -6.65 14.80 -4.72
C LEU A 50 -5.34 14.93 -5.52
N GLY A 51 -5.29 14.43 -6.76
CA GLY A 51 -4.09 14.53 -7.60
C GLY A 51 -2.89 13.76 -7.05
N VAL A 52 -3.11 12.64 -6.36
CA VAL A 52 -2.05 11.77 -5.83
C VAL A 52 -1.83 10.61 -6.79
N ASN A 53 -0.59 10.13 -6.95
CA ASN A 53 -0.31 8.98 -7.79
C ASN A 53 -0.88 7.69 -7.14
N PRO A 54 -1.84 6.98 -7.75
CA PRO A 54 -2.44 5.77 -7.16
C PRO A 54 -1.43 4.63 -6.99
N MET A 55 -0.35 4.59 -7.78
CA MET A 55 0.73 3.60 -7.58
C MET A 55 1.55 3.86 -6.32
N LEU A 56 1.71 5.13 -5.90
CA LEU A 56 2.37 5.44 -4.62
C LEU A 56 1.55 4.87 -3.46
N VAL A 57 0.23 5.09 -3.51
CA VAL A 57 -0.72 4.58 -2.52
C VAL A 57 -0.70 3.06 -2.49
N ALA A 58 -0.83 2.41 -3.64
CA ALA A 58 -0.82 0.96 -3.76
C ALA A 58 0.51 0.35 -3.28
N ALA A 59 1.66 0.96 -3.61
CA ALA A 59 2.97 0.49 -3.19
C ALA A 59 3.17 0.58 -1.66
N VAL A 60 2.69 1.66 -1.04
CA VAL A 60 2.70 1.82 0.43
C VAL A 60 1.83 0.76 1.08
N LEU A 61 0.57 0.63 0.64
CA LEU A 61 -0.34 -0.40 1.16
C LEU A 61 0.25 -1.81 0.98
N PHE A 62 0.94 -2.06 -0.12
CA PHE A 62 1.62 -3.34 -0.36
C PHE A 62 2.72 -3.63 0.66
N ASP A 63 3.66 -2.69 0.90
CA ASP A 63 4.73 -2.90 1.89
C ASP A 63 4.14 -3.06 3.30
N GLU A 64 3.16 -2.23 3.68
CA GLU A 64 2.57 -2.26 5.02
C GLU A 64 1.75 -3.54 5.26
N ILE A 65 0.88 -3.95 4.33
CA ILE A 65 0.11 -5.20 4.47
C ILE A 65 1.03 -6.42 4.46
N GLN A 66 2.07 -6.44 3.62
CA GLN A 66 3.01 -7.56 3.56
C GLN A 66 3.83 -7.70 4.86
N ARG A 67 4.03 -6.61 5.59
CA ARG A 67 4.83 -6.56 6.83
C ARG A 67 4.01 -6.46 8.11
N ALA A 68 2.69 -6.33 7.99
CA ALA A 68 1.78 -6.23 9.13
C ALA A 68 1.97 -7.43 10.06
N LYS A 69 2.06 -7.15 11.36
CA LYS A 69 2.20 -8.25 12.33
C LYS A 69 0.82 -8.88 12.58
N PRO A 70 0.74 -10.20 12.80
CA PRO A 70 -0.51 -10.84 13.17
C PRO A 70 -1.13 -10.16 14.40
N GLY A 71 -2.40 -9.72 14.27
CA GLY A 71 -3.17 -9.13 15.37
C GLY A 71 -3.21 -7.60 15.44
N GLU A 72 -2.45 -6.86 14.61
CA GLU A 72 -2.47 -5.38 14.59
C GLU A 72 -3.82 -4.79 14.12
N ASP A 73 -4.58 -5.54 13.32
CA ASP A 73 -5.89 -5.13 12.78
C ASP A 73 -7.08 -5.47 13.72
N LEU A 74 -6.83 -6.03 14.91
CA LEU A 74 -7.92 -6.41 15.83
C LEU A 74 -8.49 -5.20 16.58
N PRO A 75 -9.83 -5.09 16.76
CA PRO A 75 -10.45 -4.00 17.51
C PRO A 75 -9.89 -3.84 18.93
N MET A 76 -9.60 -4.94 19.61
CA MET A 76 -9.00 -4.94 20.96
C MET A 76 -7.59 -4.31 20.99
N ALA A 77 -6.85 -4.39 19.88
CA ALA A 77 -5.53 -3.78 19.73
C ALA A 77 -5.62 -2.24 19.56
N ALA A 78 -6.69 -1.75 18.93
CA ALA A 78 -6.99 -0.33 18.85
C ALA A 78 -7.47 0.24 20.20
N ASP A 79 -8.40 -0.45 20.87
CA ASP A 79 -8.99 0.06 22.12
C ASP A 79 -7.99 0.03 23.30
N SER A 80 -7.01 -0.88 23.29
CA SER A 80 -5.96 -0.95 24.31
C SER A 80 -4.89 0.13 24.20
N GLY A 81 -4.78 0.83 23.06
CA GLY A 81 -3.71 1.80 22.81
C GLY A 81 -2.30 1.19 22.68
N LEU A 82 -2.20 -0.14 22.56
CA LEU A 82 -0.95 -0.87 22.43
C LEU A 82 -0.19 -0.48 21.14
N PHE A 83 -0.94 -0.17 20.09
CA PHE A 83 -0.40 0.31 18.82
C PHE A 83 -0.81 1.76 18.59
N LYS A 84 0.15 2.56 18.08
CA LYS A 84 -0.07 3.98 17.75
C LYS A 84 -0.60 4.18 16.33
N THR A 85 -0.53 3.14 15.51
CA THR A 85 -0.88 3.11 14.09
C THR A 85 -1.80 1.93 13.81
N HIS A 86 -2.74 2.11 12.89
CA HIS A 86 -3.77 1.12 12.60
C HIS A 86 -4.10 1.05 11.10
N GLY A 87 -4.69 -0.08 10.72
CA GLY A 87 -5.20 -0.33 9.39
C GLY A 87 -4.11 -0.53 8.33
N PRO A 88 -4.52 -0.69 7.06
CA PRO A 88 -3.62 -1.14 6.00
C PRO A 88 -2.49 -0.16 5.66
N ALA A 89 -2.62 1.14 5.99
CA ALA A 89 -1.58 2.15 5.81
C ALA A 89 -0.88 2.56 7.12
N GLN A 90 -1.12 1.85 8.23
CA GLN A 90 -0.46 2.10 9.51
C GLN A 90 -0.48 3.59 9.91
N LEU A 91 -1.67 4.19 9.91
CA LEU A 91 -1.86 5.61 10.27
C LEU A 91 -2.29 5.77 11.72
N GLY A 92 -1.89 6.89 12.34
CA GLY A 92 -2.30 7.27 13.70
C GLY A 92 -3.38 8.35 13.70
N VAL A 93 -4.01 8.55 14.86
CA VAL A 93 -5.11 9.53 15.06
C VAL A 93 -4.66 10.96 14.74
N ASP A 94 -3.38 11.28 14.96
CA ASP A 94 -2.85 12.62 14.68
C ASP A 94 -2.95 12.99 13.18
N GLU A 95 -3.06 12.02 12.28
CA GLU A 95 -3.29 12.31 10.87
C GLU A 95 -4.69 12.92 10.62
N PHE A 96 -5.70 12.62 11.43
CA PHE A 96 -6.97 13.34 11.38
C PHE A 96 -6.79 14.80 11.74
N VAL A 97 -6.00 15.09 12.78
CA VAL A 97 -5.71 16.46 13.23
C VAL A 97 -4.97 17.22 12.13
N HIS A 98 -3.94 16.61 11.54
CA HIS A 98 -3.18 17.23 10.47
C HIS A 98 -4.01 17.55 9.21
N GLN A 99 -5.10 16.80 8.99
CA GLN A 99 -6.03 17.01 7.87
C GLN A 99 -7.26 17.85 8.24
N GLY A 100 -7.33 18.36 9.47
CA GLY A 100 -8.47 19.16 9.95
C GLY A 100 -9.76 18.35 10.14
N LEU A 101 -9.66 17.03 10.23
CA LEU A 101 -10.78 16.11 10.45
C LEU A 101 -11.07 15.87 11.93
N LEU A 102 -10.15 16.28 12.80
CA LEU A 102 -10.29 16.22 14.25
C LEU A 102 -9.66 17.48 14.88
N PRO A 103 -10.32 18.14 15.85
CA PRO A 103 -9.72 19.27 16.57
C PRO A 103 -8.42 18.87 17.30
N ALA A 104 -7.49 19.82 17.44
CA ALA A 104 -6.23 19.57 18.14
C ALA A 104 -6.44 19.26 19.64
N ASP A 105 -7.49 19.84 20.22
CA ASP A 105 -7.96 19.70 21.60
C ASP A 105 -9.09 18.67 21.76
N ALA A 106 -9.26 17.78 20.77
CA ALA A 106 -10.28 16.73 20.78
C ALA A 106 -10.26 15.89 22.07
N SER A 107 -11.45 15.59 22.57
CA SER A 107 -11.65 14.82 23.79
C SER A 107 -11.13 13.37 23.64
N PRO A 108 -10.89 12.66 24.76
CA PRO A 108 -10.53 11.25 24.72
C PRO A 108 -11.55 10.39 23.94
N GLU A 109 -12.84 10.69 24.06
CA GLU A 109 -13.93 10.00 23.36
C GLU A 109 -13.88 10.23 21.85
N GLU A 110 -13.63 11.46 21.43
CA GLU A 110 -13.47 11.82 20.02
C GLU A 110 -12.22 11.15 19.41
N ARG A 111 -11.10 11.14 20.14
CA ARG A 111 -9.87 10.43 19.74
C ARG A 111 -10.09 8.92 19.66
N ALA A 112 -10.89 8.34 20.56
CA ALA A 112 -11.25 6.92 20.50
C ALA A 112 -12.15 6.60 19.30
N ALA A 113 -13.11 7.49 18.97
CA ALA A 113 -13.92 7.37 17.76
C ALA A 113 -13.07 7.42 16.49
N ALA A 114 -12.15 8.39 16.39
CA ALA A 114 -11.21 8.50 15.28
C ALA A 114 -10.30 7.25 15.14
N ARG A 115 -9.92 6.64 16.27
CA ARG A 115 -9.14 5.39 16.25
C ARG A 115 -9.93 4.22 15.67
N ARG A 116 -11.22 4.12 15.96
CA ARG A 116 -12.11 3.11 15.35
C ARG A 116 -12.28 3.34 13.85
N GLU A 117 -12.32 4.60 13.39
CA GLU A 117 -12.32 4.90 11.96
C GLU A 117 -11.05 4.43 11.24
N LEU A 118 -9.89 4.40 11.89
CA LEU A 118 -8.65 3.89 11.27
C LEU A 118 -8.71 2.39 10.96
N LEU A 119 -9.60 1.64 11.62
CA LEU A 119 -9.81 0.21 11.37
C LEU A 119 -10.65 -0.03 10.10
N VAL A 120 -11.36 0.98 9.61
CA VAL A 120 -12.11 0.89 8.34
C VAL A 120 -11.11 1.05 7.18
N PRO A 121 -10.85 0.00 6.38
CA PRO A 121 -9.80 0.03 5.37
C PRO A 121 -9.93 1.16 4.36
N GLU A 122 -11.14 1.45 3.89
CA GLU A 122 -11.42 2.52 2.93
C GLU A 122 -11.12 3.90 3.52
N ARG A 123 -11.48 4.11 4.80
CA ARG A 123 -11.19 5.34 5.53
C ARG A 123 -9.69 5.52 5.72
N ASN A 124 -8.99 4.44 6.00
CA ASN A 124 -7.53 4.42 6.13
C ASN A 124 -6.85 4.81 4.81
N VAL A 125 -7.34 4.31 3.68
CA VAL A 125 -6.88 4.71 2.33
C VAL A 125 -7.16 6.20 2.07
N GLN A 126 -8.36 6.70 2.37
CA GLN A 126 -8.70 8.11 2.21
C GLN A 126 -7.72 9.02 2.97
N LEU A 127 -7.42 8.68 4.23
CA LEU A 127 -6.45 9.41 5.04
C LEU A 127 -5.04 9.32 4.48
N LEU A 128 -4.62 8.17 3.94
CA LEU A 128 -3.30 8.04 3.32
C LEU A 128 -3.18 8.96 2.09
N VAL A 129 -4.19 9.00 1.23
CA VAL A 129 -4.23 9.89 0.07
C VAL A 129 -4.21 11.35 0.52
N GLY A 130 -5.04 11.70 1.52
CA GLY A 130 -5.06 13.04 2.13
C GLY A 130 -3.70 13.47 2.68
N LYS A 131 -2.98 12.54 3.33
CA LYS A 131 -1.62 12.76 3.86
C LYS A 131 -0.66 13.13 2.72
N PHE A 132 -0.64 12.34 1.65
CA PHE A 132 0.24 12.62 0.51
C PHE A 132 -0.11 13.90 -0.22
N HIS A 133 -1.39 14.21 -0.37
CA HIS A 133 -1.83 15.48 -0.95
C HIS A 133 -1.35 16.67 -0.11
N ARG A 134 -1.61 16.66 1.19
CA ARG A 134 -1.18 17.69 2.14
C ARG A 134 0.34 17.87 2.13
N LEU A 135 1.09 16.78 2.18
CA LEU A 135 2.56 16.82 2.13
C LEU A 135 3.06 17.37 0.79
N SER A 136 2.42 17.03 -0.32
CA SER A 136 2.78 17.57 -1.64
C SER A 136 2.64 19.09 -1.68
N ILE A 137 1.56 19.64 -1.13
CA ILE A 137 1.36 21.09 -1.00
C ILE A 137 2.44 21.71 -0.12
N LEU A 138 2.66 21.16 1.08
CA LEU A 138 3.63 21.68 2.05
C LEU A 138 5.07 21.70 1.52
N LEU A 139 5.43 20.75 0.66
CA LEU A 139 6.74 20.63 0.05
C LEU A 139 6.87 21.41 -1.28
N GLY A 140 5.80 22.05 -1.74
CA GLY A 140 5.79 22.75 -3.03
C GLY A 140 5.94 21.84 -4.24
N PHE A 141 5.47 20.59 -4.15
CA PHE A 141 5.42 19.68 -5.29
C PHE A 141 4.27 20.05 -6.24
N PRO A 142 4.39 19.75 -7.54
CA PRO A 142 3.31 19.95 -8.50
C PRO A 142 2.01 19.28 -8.04
N THR A 143 0.91 20.02 -8.12
CA THR A 143 -0.45 19.56 -7.81
C THR A 143 -1.39 19.66 -9.01
N ASP A 144 -0.95 20.33 -10.07
CA ASP A 144 -1.61 20.47 -11.37
C ASP A 144 -1.42 19.25 -12.28
N ARG A 145 -0.45 18.39 -11.94
CA ARG A 145 -0.17 17.13 -12.63
C ARG A 145 0.23 16.04 -11.65
N LEU A 146 0.05 14.79 -12.05
CA LEU A 146 0.52 13.64 -11.28
C LEU A 146 2.05 13.55 -11.30
N LEU A 147 2.64 13.28 -10.14
CA LEU A 147 4.04 12.89 -10.02
C LEU A 147 4.22 11.49 -10.62
N GLN A 148 5.19 11.33 -11.52
CA GLN A 148 5.48 10.05 -12.17
C GLN A 148 6.97 9.71 -12.08
N ALA A 149 7.30 8.60 -11.40
CA ALA A 149 8.69 8.16 -11.26
C ALA A 149 9.39 7.95 -12.63
N SER A 150 8.64 7.50 -13.65
CA SER A 150 9.12 7.31 -15.01
C SER A 150 9.29 8.61 -15.82
N ALA A 151 8.66 9.72 -15.41
CA ALA A 151 8.77 11.00 -16.12
C ALA A 151 10.12 11.69 -15.85
N GLY A 152 10.78 11.38 -14.74
CA GLY A 152 12.16 11.79 -14.51
C GLY A 152 12.61 11.79 -13.05
N PRO A 153 13.91 12.07 -12.80
CA PRO A 153 14.50 11.99 -11.47
C PRO A 153 13.87 12.91 -10.42
N ARG A 154 13.35 14.07 -10.85
CA ARG A 154 12.70 15.04 -9.95
C ARG A 154 11.41 14.47 -9.35
N ASP A 155 10.57 13.88 -10.17
CA ASP A 155 9.31 13.26 -9.72
C ASP A 155 9.58 12.01 -8.89
N ALA A 156 10.56 11.18 -9.30
CA ALA A 156 10.99 10.04 -8.51
C ALA A 156 11.49 10.46 -7.11
N LYS A 157 12.26 11.56 -7.02
CA LYS A 157 12.70 12.13 -5.74
C LYS A 157 11.52 12.66 -4.91
N ALA A 158 10.54 13.30 -5.53
CA ALA A 158 9.35 13.78 -4.83
C ALA A 158 8.56 12.61 -4.22
N LEU A 159 8.30 11.56 -5.02
CA LEU A 159 7.64 10.34 -4.57
C LEU A 159 8.43 9.63 -3.44
N ALA A 160 9.76 9.52 -3.58
CA ALA A 160 10.62 8.98 -2.55
C ALA A 160 10.55 9.79 -1.24
N THR A 161 10.46 11.12 -1.36
CA THR A 161 10.33 12.03 -0.21
C THR A 161 9.00 11.81 0.51
N LEU A 162 7.90 11.68 -0.24
CA LEU A 162 6.58 11.37 0.32
C LEU A 162 6.59 10.02 1.05
N ALA A 163 7.18 8.99 0.45
CA ALA A 163 7.34 7.67 1.07
C ALA A 163 8.18 7.76 2.36
N TYR A 164 9.29 8.49 2.34
CA TYR A 164 10.12 8.71 3.52
C TYR A 164 9.34 9.39 4.65
N LEU A 165 8.59 10.46 4.37
CA LEU A 165 7.79 11.16 5.36
C LEU A 165 6.59 10.35 5.87
N HIS A 166 6.17 9.33 5.11
CA HIS A 166 5.15 8.40 5.57
C HIS A 166 5.69 7.46 6.66
N ASN A 167 6.85 6.83 6.45
CA ASN A 167 7.35 5.73 7.29
C ASN A 167 8.56 6.10 8.20
N GLY A 168 9.38 7.07 7.79
CA GLY A 168 10.55 7.57 8.53
C GLY A 168 11.84 6.76 8.35
N LYS A 169 11.80 5.58 7.72
CA LYS A 169 12.99 4.73 7.50
C LYS A 169 13.69 5.06 6.18
N LEU A 170 15.03 5.07 6.17
CA LEU A 170 15.84 5.43 5.00
C LEU A 170 15.77 4.45 3.83
N ASP A 171 15.53 3.17 4.12
CA ASP A 171 15.39 2.10 3.12
C ASP A 171 13.98 2.01 2.51
N TYR A 172 12.98 2.64 3.16
CA TYR A 172 11.59 2.61 2.73
C TYR A 172 11.36 3.19 1.34
N PRO A 173 11.90 4.38 0.97
CA PRO A 173 11.65 4.97 -0.35
C PRO A 173 12.11 4.10 -1.51
N ALA A 174 13.26 3.42 -1.36
CA ALA A 174 13.78 2.52 -2.40
C ALA A 174 12.85 1.33 -2.62
N ARG A 175 12.28 0.76 -1.54
CA ARG A 175 11.27 -0.30 -1.65
C ARG A 175 10.00 0.19 -2.33
N ILE A 176 9.47 1.34 -1.91
CA ILE A 176 8.24 1.90 -2.50
C ILE A 176 8.44 2.16 -3.99
N LEU A 177 9.54 2.78 -4.40
CA LEU A 177 9.83 2.98 -5.83
C LEU A 177 9.96 1.66 -6.60
N SER A 178 10.48 0.60 -5.96
CA SER A 178 10.54 -0.75 -6.55
C SER A 178 9.14 -1.35 -6.71
N TYR A 179 8.29 -1.30 -5.68
CA TYR A 179 6.90 -1.77 -5.77
C TYR A 179 6.06 -0.93 -6.75
N MET A 180 6.36 0.35 -6.92
CA MET A 180 5.74 1.18 -7.96
C MET A 180 6.06 0.72 -9.38
N GLN A 181 7.02 -0.20 -9.58
CA GLN A 181 7.31 -0.83 -10.88
C GLN A 181 6.76 -2.27 -10.97
N ASP A 182 6.04 -2.72 -9.93
CA ASP A 182 5.54 -4.08 -9.86
C ASP A 182 4.44 -4.34 -10.91
N PRO A 183 4.61 -5.30 -11.83
CA PRO A 183 3.65 -5.54 -12.89
C PRO A 183 2.26 -5.93 -12.38
N ALA A 184 2.18 -6.65 -11.26
CA ALA A 184 0.89 -7.05 -10.68
C ALA A 184 0.14 -5.86 -10.11
N LEU A 185 0.84 -4.94 -9.43
CA LEU A 185 0.23 -3.70 -8.94
C LEU A 185 -0.16 -2.78 -10.10
N HIS A 186 0.66 -2.69 -11.14
CA HIS A 186 0.29 -1.95 -12.36
C HIS A 186 -0.97 -2.50 -13.02
N ALA A 187 -1.05 -3.83 -13.21
CA ALA A 187 -2.22 -4.49 -13.77
C ALA A 187 -3.45 -4.27 -12.89
N LEU A 188 -3.29 -4.31 -11.57
CA LEU A 188 -4.38 -4.05 -10.62
C LEU A 188 -4.87 -2.60 -10.73
N ILE A 189 -3.98 -1.62 -10.69
CA ILE A 189 -4.39 -0.20 -10.64
C ILE A 189 -4.92 0.26 -11.99
N TYR A 190 -4.18 0.03 -13.07
CA TYR A 190 -4.48 0.58 -14.40
C TYR A 190 -5.18 -0.41 -15.34
N GLY A 191 -5.28 -1.69 -14.98
CA GLY A 191 -5.94 -2.68 -15.82
C GLY A 191 -7.43 -2.43 -15.98
N GLU A 192 -7.94 -2.69 -17.18
CA GLU A 192 -9.37 -2.74 -17.46
C GLU A 192 -9.86 -4.18 -17.32
N ARG A 193 -10.77 -4.44 -16.37
CA ARG A 193 -11.51 -5.71 -16.35
C ARG A 193 -12.59 -5.63 -17.42
N LYS A 194 -12.36 -6.30 -18.55
CA LYS A 194 -13.45 -6.57 -19.50
C LYS A 194 -14.37 -7.61 -18.87
N PRO A 195 -15.70 -7.37 -18.80
CA PRO A 195 -16.63 -8.42 -18.40
C PRO A 195 -16.45 -9.61 -19.34
N GLN A 196 -16.16 -10.79 -18.79
CA GLN A 196 -16.22 -12.01 -19.55
C GLN A 196 -17.69 -12.26 -19.86
N PHE A 197 -18.11 -11.95 -21.08
CA PHE A 197 -19.37 -12.46 -21.59
C PHE A 197 -19.19 -13.98 -21.70
N SER A 198 -19.80 -14.74 -20.78
CA SER A 198 -20.00 -16.16 -21.00
C SER A 198 -20.75 -16.30 -22.33
N PRO A 199 -20.22 -17.03 -23.32
CA PRO A 199 -21.04 -17.39 -24.46
C PRO A 199 -22.21 -18.19 -23.90
N LEU A 200 -23.42 -17.64 -24.02
CA LEU A 200 -24.65 -18.38 -23.80
C LEU A 200 -24.56 -19.62 -24.70
N ILE A 201 -24.46 -20.80 -24.08
CA ILE A 201 -24.68 -22.10 -24.73
C ILE A 201 -26.16 -22.42 -24.56
#